data_AF-A0A554IB88-F1
#
_entry.id   AF-A0A554IB88-F1
#
_cell.length_a   1.000
_cell.length_b   1.000
_cell.length_c   1.000
_cell.angle_alpha   90.00
_cell.angle_beta   90.00
_cell.angle_gamma   90.00
#
_symmetry.space_group_name_H-M   'P 1'
#
loop_
_entity.id
_entity.type
_entity.pdbx_description
1 polymer ?
#
loop_
_entity_poly.entity_id
_entity_poly.type
_entity_poly.pdbx_seq_one_letter_code
_entity_poly.pdbx_strand_id
1 'polypeptide(L)'
;MENLTSAAQELIAAVEKNYQEKLSWESQPKIHSRETISFFAFLYERLRNFVDYQEEHLLRRRAITRALNRRFLFPQPAENTARGLILELVRARYLPNNTIPQAKILTCTKIIEKYLNLIRTIPDLRDLLISFAAREIEESLTL
;
A
#
# COMPACT_ATOMS: atom_id res chain seq x y z
N MET A 1 29.95 -11.20 7.13
CA MET A 1 28.64 -11.55 6.54
C MET A 1 27.90 -12.31 7.62
N GLU A 2 26.81 -11.74 8.13
CA GLU A 2 26.10 -12.20 9.32
C GLU A 2 25.58 -13.63 9.15
N ASN A 3 25.88 -14.46 10.15
CA ASN A 3 25.47 -15.85 10.22
C ASN A 3 23.94 -15.92 10.37
N LEU A 4 23.27 -16.39 9.31
CA LEU A 4 21.86 -16.78 9.37
C LEU A 4 21.66 -17.80 10.50
N THR A 5 20.64 -17.57 11.33
CA THR A 5 20.31 -18.39 12.50
C THR A 5 20.06 -19.85 12.10
N SER A 6 20.44 -20.79 12.97
CA SER A 6 20.36 -22.25 12.75
C SER A 6 18.97 -22.72 12.28
N ALA A 7 17.91 -22.07 12.77
CA ALA A 7 16.54 -22.33 12.34
C ALA A 7 16.30 -22.08 10.85
N ALA A 8 16.94 -21.07 10.25
CA ALA A 8 16.82 -20.79 8.82
C ALA A 8 17.53 -21.85 7.98
N GLN A 9 18.69 -22.33 8.44
CA GLN A 9 19.44 -23.40 7.76
C GLN A 9 18.70 -24.74 7.82
N GLU A 10 18.08 -25.06 8.96
CA GLU A 10 17.25 -26.26 9.11
C GLU A 10 16.01 -26.23 8.22
N LEU A 11 15.36 -25.07 8.09
CA LEU A 11 14.17 -24.91 7.25
C LEU A 11 14.51 -25.03 5.75
N ILE A 12 15.66 -24.48 5.34
CA ILE A 12 16.17 -24.61 3.96
C ILE A 12 16.49 -26.07 3.65
N ALA A 13 17.19 -26.78 4.54
CA ALA A 13 17.54 -28.18 4.34
C ALA A 13 16.31 -29.10 4.31
N ALA A 14 15.30 -28.84 5.13
CA ALA A 14 14.05 -29.61 5.14
C ALA A 14 13.23 -29.43 3.84
N VAL A 15 13.32 -28.25 3.22
CA VAL A 15 12.64 -27.95 1.95
C VAL A 15 13.37 -28.58 0.76
N GLU A 16 14.71 -28.55 0.74
CA GLU A 16 15.51 -29.22 -0.30
C GLU A 16 15.26 -30.73 -0.34
N LYS A 17 15.19 -31.37 0.84
CA LYS A 17 14.93 -32.81 0.94
C LYS A 17 13.55 -33.21 0.36
N ASN A 18 12.52 -32.41 0.61
CA ASN A 18 11.17 -32.63 0.06
C ASN A 18 11.09 -32.38 -1.45
N TYR A 19 12.00 -31.58 -2.01
CA TYR A 19 12.02 -31.30 -3.45
C TYR A 19 12.63 -32.46 -4.26
N GLN A 20 13.62 -33.14 -3.69
CA GLN A 20 14.29 -34.29 -4.32
C GLN A 20 13.39 -35.55 -4.38
N GLU A 21 12.48 -35.73 -3.42
CA GLU A 21 11.54 -36.87 -3.41
C GLU A 21 10.45 -36.80 -4.50
N LYS A 22 10.30 -35.67 -5.23
CA LYS A 22 9.25 -35.45 -6.24
C LYS A 22 9.69 -35.57 -7.71
N LEU A 23 10.87 -36.14 -7.99
CA LEU A 23 11.45 -36.30 -9.33
C LEU A 23 11.42 -37.75 -9.84
N SER A 24 10.27 -38.43 -9.72
CA SER A 24 10.08 -39.80 -10.23
C SER A 24 8.80 -39.92 -11.07
N TRP A 25 8.69 -39.24 -12.22
CA TRP A 25 7.81 -39.64 -13.33
C TRP A 25 8.35 -39.09 -14.67
N GLU A 26 9.00 -39.98 -15.45
CA GLU A 26 9.52 -39.75 -16.80
C GLU A 26 8.46 -39.90 -17.90
N SER A 27 8.75 -39.29 -19.05
CA SER A 27 8.22 -39.55 -20.40
C SER A 27 6.93 -38.84 -20.83
N GLN A 28 7.03 -37.57 -21.29
CA GLN A 28 6.48 -37.04 -22.57
C GLN A 28 7.06 -35.63 -22.88
N PRO A 29 7.28 -35.24 -24.15
CA PRO A 29 7.83 -33.94 -24.50
C PRO A 29 6.73 -32.87 -24.48
N LYS A 30 6.83 -31.91 -23.55
CA LYS A 30 6.01 -30.68 -23.52
C LYS A 30 6.89 -29.48 -23.83
N ILE A 31 6.30 -28.47 -24.49
CA ILE A 31 6.96 -27.21 -24.87
C ILE A 31 7.71 -26.65 -23.65
N HIS A 32 9.04 -26.65 -23.74
CA HIS A 32 9.95 -26.43 -22.63
C HIS A 32 10.53 -25.02 -22.78
N SER A 33 9.93 -24.01 -22.12
CA SER A 33 10.73 -22.84 -21.74
C SER A 33 11.65 -23.33 -20.62
N ARG A 34 12.94 -23.44 -20.91
CA ARG A 34 13.97 -23.91 -19.99
C ARG A 34 14.31 -22.84 -18.94
N GLU A 35 13.29 -22.35 -18.24
CA GLU A 35 13.42 -21.42 -17.13
C GLU A 35 12.50 -21.90 -16.03
N THR A 36 12.97 -22.90 -15.29
CA THR A 36 12.44 -23.20 -13.96
C THR A 36 12.70 -21.98 -13.09
N ILE A 37 11.77 -21.03 -13.04
CA ILE A 37 11.78 -19.97 -12.04
C ILE A 37 11.70 -20.70 -10.70
N SER A 38 12.78 -20.64 -9.91
CA SER A 38 12.80 -21.23 -8.57
C SER A 38 11.59 -20.72 -7.78
N PHE A 39 10.96 -21.57 -6.99
CA PHE A 39 9.89 -21.17 -6.07
C PHE A 39 10.33 -19.96 -5.22
N PHE A 40 11.62 -19.85 -4.89
CA PHE A 40 12.19 -18.70 -4.20
C PHE A 40 12.23 -17.42 -5.05
N ALA A 41 12.45 -17.51 -6.36
CA ALA A 41 12.35 -16.34 -7.25
C ALA A 41 10.90 -15.89 -7.40
N PHE A 42 9.95 -16.82 -7.52
CA PHE A 42 8.52 -16.50 -7.49
C PHE A 42 8.09 -15.87 -6.15
N LEU A 43 8.52 -16.45 -5.03
CA LEU A 43 8.26 -15.89 -3.70
C LEU A 43 8.94 -14.54 -3.50
N TYR A 44 10.17 -14.36 -3.98
CA TYR A 44 10.89 -13.10 -3.93
C TYR A 44 10.15 -12.02 -4.73
N GLU A 45 9.68 -12.33 -5.94
CA GLU A 45 8.88 -11.39 -6.72
C GLU A 45 7.55 -11.06 -6.05
N ARG A 46 6.88 -12.04 -5.41
CA ARG A 46 5.66 -11.74 -4.62
C ARG A 46 5.95 -10.90 -3.39
N LEU A 47 7.05 -11.17 -2.69
CA LEU A 47 7.49 -10.40 -1.53
C LEU A 47 7.91 -8.99 -1.94
N ARG A 48 8.66 -8.85 -3.03
CA ARG A 48 9.05 -7.58 -3.63
C ARG A 48 7.81 -6.77 -4.01
N ASN A 49 6.86 -7.37 -4.72
CA ASN A 49 5.60 -6.70 -5.07
C ASN A 49 4.82 -6.29 -3.82
N PHE A 50 4.82 -7.09 -2.76
CA PHE A 50 4.18 -6.73 -1.49
C PHE A 50 4.91 -5.58 -0.77
N VAL A 51 6.25 -5.59 -0.74
CA VAL A 51 7.07 -4.51 -0.18
C VAL A 51 6.88 -3.22 -0.99
N ASP A 52 6.99 -3.29 -2.31
CA ASP A 52 6.75 -2.17 -3.23
C ASP A 52 5.32 -1.63 -3.07
N TYR A 53 4.32 -2.50 -2.91
CA TYR A 53 2.93 -2.13 -2.63
C TYR A 53 2.79 -1.44 -1.27
N GLN A 54 3.35 -2.01 -0.21
CA GLN A 54 3.37 -1.36 1.11
C GLN A 54 4.05 0.01 1.03
N GLU A 55 5.17 0.13 0.32
CA GLU A 55 5.84 1.41 0.11
C GLU A 55 4.95 2.41 -0.64
N GLU A 56 4.25 2.01 -1.70
CA GLU A 56 3.36 2.89 -2.45
C GLU A 56 2.20 3.41 -1.57
N HIS A 57 1.53 2.54 -0.82
CA HIS A 57 0.48 2.92 0.11
C HIS A 57 1.00 3.80 1.24
N LEU A 58 2.19 3.51 1.78
CA LEU A 58 2.83 4.34 2.80
C LEU A 58 3.18 5.73 2.27
N LEU A 59 3.71 5.82 1.05
CA LEU A 59 4.04 7.09 0.39
C LEU A 59 2.78 7.92 0.10
N ARG A 60 1.73 7.29 -0.42
CA ARG A 60 0.41 7.90 -0.64
C ARG A 60 -0.20 8.41 0.66
N ARG A 61 -0.21 7.60 1.72
CA ARG A 61 -0.72 7.98 3.04
C ARG A 61 0.08 9.13 3.66
N ARG A 62 1.40 9.13 3.52
CA ARG A 62 2.27 10.24 3.95
C ARG A 62 1.96 11.52 3.17
N ALA A 63 1.72 11.43 1.85
CA ALA A 63 1.32 12.58 1.05
C ALA A 63 -0.03 13.15 1.49
N ILE A 64 -1.03 12.29 1.73
CA ILE A 64 -2.33 12.69 2.26
C ILE A 64 -2.18 13.38 3.61
N THR A 65 -1.42 12.79 4.53
CA THR A 65 -1.15 13.34 5.87
C THR A 65 -0.54 14.74 5.79
N ARG A 66 0.45 14.96 4.92
CA ARG A 66 1.07 16.29 4.70
C ARG A 66 0.07 17.29 4.12
N ALA A 67 -0.71 16.88 3.14
CA ALA A 67 -1.71 17.73 2.50
C ALA A 67 -2.82 18.14 3.49
N LEU A 68 -3.33 17.21 4.30
CA LEU A 68 -4.29 17.50 5.36
C LEU A 68 -3.72 18.46 6.40
N ASN A 69 -2.51 18.17 6.91
CA ASN A 69 -1.83 19.05 7.86
C ASN A 69 -1.74 20.48 7.36
N ARG A 70 -1.30 20.66 6.10
CA ARG A 70 -1.18 21.98 5.47
C ARG A 70 -2.53 22.67 5.29
N ARG A 71 -3.56 21.92 4.89
CA ARG A 71 -4.90 22.46 4.58
C ARG A 71 -5.72 22.77 5.83
N PHE A 72 -5.47 22.09 6.94
CA PHE A 72 -6.21 22.33 8.20
C PHE A 72 -5.69 23.55 8.97
N LEU A 73 -4.54 24.12 8.57
CA LEU A 73 -4.05 25.39 9.12
C LEU A 73 -4.90 26.59 8.67
N PHE A 74 -5.54 26.49 7.51
CA PHE A 74 -6.32 27.57 6.92
C PHE A 74 -7.78 27.15 6.77
N PRO A 75 -8.73 27.90 7.35
CA PRO A 75 -10.15 27.59 7.20
C PRO A 75 -10.56 27.65 5.73
N GLN A 76 -11.02 26.52 5.20
CA GLN A 76 -11.59 26.43 3.86
C GLN A 76 -12.68 25.35 3.84
N PRO A 77 -13.62 25.40 2.89
CA PRO A 77 -14.62 24.36 2.75
C PRO A 77 -13.99 22.96 2.62
N ALA A 78 -14.60 21.96 3.26
CA ALA A 78 -14.12 20.59 3.20
C ALA A 78 -14.12 20.05 1.76
N GLU A 79 -15.07 20.45 0.93
CA GLU A 79 -15.11 20.10 -0.49
C GLU A 79 -13.89 20.64 -1.26
N ASN A 80 -13.50 21.90 -1.01
CA ASN A 80 -12.31 22.48 -1.62
C ASN A 80 -11.03 21.76 -1.16
N THR A 81 -11.00 21.35 0.12
CA THR A 81 -9.92 20.51 0.67
C THR A 81 -9.85 19.17 -0.04
N ALA A 82 -10.98 18.46 -0.17
CA ALA A 82 -11.09 17.15 -0.80
C ALA A 82 -10.69 17.20 -2.28
N ARG A 83 -11.27 18.12 -3.04
CA ARG A 83 -10.96 18.32 -4.47
C ARG A 83 -9.49 18.66 -4.67
N GLY A 84 -8.97 19.60 -3.89
CA GLY A 84 -7.56 20.00 -3.97
C GLY A 84 -6.61 18.86 -3.60
N LEU A 85 -6.95 18.04 -2.59
CA LEU A 85 -6.19 16.86 -2.19
C LEU A 85 -6.12 15.84 -3.32
N ILE A 86 -7.26 15.45 -3.91
CA ILE A 86 -7.29 14.45 -4.98
C ILE A 86 -6.50 14.94 -6.20
N LEU A 87 -6.67 16.21 -6.61
CA LEU A 87 -5.90 16.79 -7.71
C LEU A 87 -4.39 16.82 -7.45
N GLU A 88 -3.98 17.10 -6.22
CA GLU A 88 -2.58 17.08 -5.79
C GLU A 88 -2.00 15.66 -5.86
N LEU A 89 -2.75 14.66 -5.41
CA LEU A 89 -2.32 13.25 -5.49
C LEU A 89 -2.19 12.76 -6.93
N VAL A 90 -3.11 13.14 -7.83
CA VAL A 90 -3.02 12.82 -9.26
C VAL A 90 -1.80 13.51 -9.89
N ARG A 91 -1.60 14.81 -9.64
CA ARG A 91 -0.46 15.57 -10.18
C ARG A 91 0.88 15.02 -9.70
N ALA A 92 0.96 14.61 -8.44
CA ALA A 92 2.14 14.01 -7.85
C ALA A 92 2.31 12.51 -8.19
N ARG A 93 1.44 11.94 -9.04
CA ARG A 93 1.44 10.54 -9.47
C ARG A 93 1.24 9.52 -8.35
N TYR A 94 0.66 9.93 -7.22
CA TYR A 94 0.20 9.01 -6.17
C TYR A 94 -1.14 8.34 -6.49
N LEU A 95 -1.90 8.92 -7.42
CA LEU A 95 -3.10 8.32 -8.00
C LEU A 95 -2.95 8.32 -9.53
N PRO A 96 -3.41 7.28 -10.23
CA PRO A 96 -3.39 7.28 -11.68
C PRO A 96 -4.31 8.38 -12.23
N ASN A 97 -3.93 8.95 -13.38
CA ASN A 97 -4.72 10.00 -14.01
C ASN A 97 -6.00 9.42 -14.63
N ASN A 98 -7.09 10.18 -14.61
CA ASN A 98 -8.41 9.79 -15.16
C ASN A 98 -9.03 8.50 -14.60
N THR A 99 -8.59 8.00 -13.45
CA THR A 99 -9.13 6.76 -12.85
C THR A 99 -10.08 7.00 -11.69
N ILE A 100 -9.97 8.15 -10.99
CA ILE A 100 -10.75 8.43 -9.79
C ILE A 100 -12.09 9.09 -10.17
N PRO A 101 -13.24 8.46 -9.86
CA PRO A 101 -14.55 9.06 -10.15
C PRO A 101 -14.77 10.35 -9.37
N GLN A 102 -15.45 11.33 -9.97
CA GLN A 102 -15.77 12.60 -9.31
C GLN A 102 -16.58 12.41 -8.02
N ALA A 103 -17.40 11.35 -7.94
CA ALA A 103 -18.13 10.97 -6.72
C ALA A 103 -17.22 10.76 -5.50
N LYS A 104 -15.95 10.38 -5.69
CA LYS A 104 -14.98 10.23 -4.59
C LYS A 104 -14.65 11.56 -3.91
N ILE A 105 -14.83 12.70 -4.59
CA ILE A 105 -14.71 14.02 -3.95
C ILE A 105 -15.72 14.12 -2.81
N LEU A 106 -16.98 13.76 -3.04
CA LEU A 106 -18.02 13.80 -2.00
C LEU A 106 -17.71 12.85 -0.85
N THR A 107 -17.18 11.65 -1.14
CA THR A 107 -16.74 10.71 -0.10
C THR A 107 -15.63 11.31 0.77
N CYS A 108 -14.58 11.84 0.16
CA CYS A 108 -13.48 12.46 0.89
C CYS A 108 -13.92 13.72 1.64
N THR A 109 -14.85 14.51 1.11
CA THR A 109 -15.45 15.66 1.81
C THR A 109 -16.06 15.23 3.14
N LYS A 110 -16.91 14.19 3.14
CA LYS A 110 -17.55 13.68 4.36
C LYS A 110 -16.53 13.20 5.39
N ILE A 111 -15.48 12.51 4.94
CA ILE A 111 -14.39 12.06 5.80
C ILE A 111 -13.67 13.28 6.42
N ILE A 112 -13.33 14.28 5.62
CA ILE A 112 -12.66 15.49 6.09
C ILE A 112 -13.53 16.24 7.11
N GLU A 113 -14.83 16.42 6.85
CA GLU A 113 -15.77 17.07 7.78
C GLU A 113 -15.84 16.33 9.12
N LYS A 114 -15.98 15.01 9.09
CA LYS A 114 -15.97 14.15 10.27
C LYS A 114 -14.73 14.42 11.13
N TYR A 115 -13.53 14.37 10.55
CA TYR A 115 -12.30 14.55 11.31
C TYR A 115 -12.04 16.00 11.72
N LEU A 116 -12.44 16.99 10.92
CA LEU A 116 -12.37 18.40 11.32
C LEU A 116 -13.25 18.67 12.55
N ASN A 117 -14.45 18.09 12.60
CA ASN A 117 -15.31 18.21 13.77
C ASN A 117 -14.70 17.52 14.99
N LEU A 118 -14.14 16.31 14.84
CA LEU A 118 -13.45 15.63 15.93
C LEU A 118 -12.24 16.41 16.46
N ILE A 119 -11.44 17.00 15.56
CA ILE A 119 -10.28 17.83 15.95
C ILE A 119 -10.71 19.08 16.70
N ARG A 120 -11.86 19.69 16.34
CA ARG A 120 -12.42 20.83 17.08
C ARG A 120 -12.91 20.42 18.46
N THR A 121 -13.49 19.24 18.60
CA THR A 121 -14.00 18.71 19.88
C THR A 121 -12.87 18.23 20.80
N ILE A 122 -11.82 17.61 20.24
CA ILE A 122 -10.73 16.98 20.99
C ILE A 122 -9.38 17.36 20.34
N PRO A 123 -8.89 18.60 20.55
CA PRO A 123 -7.70 19.12 19.87
C PRO A 123 -6.41 18.38 20.24
N ASP A 124 -6.32 17.83 21.45
CA ASP A 124 -5.14 17.08 21.92
C ASP A 124 -4.85 15.83 21.07
N LEU A 125 -5.85 15.29 20.38
CA LEU A 125 -5.71 14.12 19.52
C LEU A 125 -5.50 14.48 18.04
N ARG A 126 -5.21 15.75 17.72
CA ARG A 126 -5.12 16.25 16.35
C ARG A 126 -4.29 15.35 15.43
N ASP A 127 -3.07 15.01 15.83
CA ASP A 127 -2.15 14.28 14.96
C ASP A 127 -2.61 12.84 14.73
N LEU A 128 -3.16 12.20 15.77
CA LEU A 128 -3.79 10.88 15.66
C LEU A 128 -5.01 10.92 14.74
N LEU A 129 -5.90 11.90 14.92
CA LEU A 129 -7.09 12.08 14.09
C LEU A 129 -6.73 12.36 12.62
N ILE A 130 -5.66 13.11 12.36
CA ILE A 130 -5.16 13.33 11.00
C ILE A 130 -4.63 12.03 10.41
N SER A 131 -3.93 11.19 11.19
CA SER A 131 -3.44 9.89 10.73
C SER A 131 -4.60 8.95 10.34
N PHE A 132 -5.69 8.97 11.11
CA PHE A 132 -6.90 8.20 10.82
C PHE A 132 -7.63 8.74 9.61
N ALA A 133 -7.77 10.07 9.49
CA ALA A 133 -8.31 10.72 8.30
C ALA A 133 -7.52 10.34 7.04
N ALA A 134 -6.19 10.35 7.13
CA ALA A 134 -5.34 9.99 6.00
C ALA A 134 -5.52 8.54 5.58
N ARG A 135 -5.64 7.61 6.53
CA ARG A 135 -5.92 6.20 6.27
C ARG A 135 -7.31 5.99 5.65
N GLU A 136 -8.35 6.58 6.23
CA GLU A 136 -9.73 6.41 5.73
C GLU A 136 -9.89 7.03 4.32
N ILE A 137 -9.24 8.17 4.05
CA ILE A 137 -9.21 8.75 2.70
C ILE A 137 -8.46 7.83 1.73
N GLU A 138 -7.29 7.31 2.12
CA GLU A 138 -6.50 6.41 1.29
C GLU A 138 -7.30 5.15 0.91
N GLU A 139 -7.92 4.50 1.89
CA GLU A 139 -8.80 3.34 1.69
C GLU A 139 -10.00 3.71 0.79
N SER A 140 -10.56 4.91 0.94
CA SER A 140 -11.68 5.36 0.09
C SER A 140 -11.28 5.60 -1.38
N LEU A 141 -10.00 5.83 -1.68
CA LEU A 141 -9.48 6.13 -3.01
C LEU A 141 -8.89 4.90 -3.71
N THR A 142 -8.60 3.83 -2.97
CA THR A 142 -8.20 2.54 -3.51
C THR A 142 -9.41 1.86 -4.18
N LEU A 143 -9.18 1.31 -5.38
CA LEU A 143 -10.19 0.62 -6.21
C LEU A 143 -10.30 -0.86 -5.84
#